data_AF-A0A179BPI5-F1
#
_entry.id   AF-A0A179BPI5-F1
#
_cell.length_a   1.000
_cell.length_b   1.000
_cell.length_c   1.000
_cell.angle_alpha   90.00
_cell.angle_beta   90.00
_cell.angle_gamma   90.00
#
_symmetry.space_group_name_H-M   'P 1'
#
loop_
_entity.id
_entity.type
_entity.pdbx_description
1 polymer ?
#
loop_
_entity_poly.entity_id
_entity_poly.type
_entity_poly.pdbx_seq_one_letter_code
_entity_poly.pdbx_strand_id
1 'polypeptide(L)'
;MWNFWQSSFVRSLILDSALFPAAVTLLMVVAAYYKTRKYPGWRSTFWAAAILAGFLVGYALTYRDFSFPPRTVLSWLPWLALVGGTVVAIADHRRYQWWRYGARGLIAGASAFVLLWPILRQETVPAAFLAWLTVAMLWSVLWFALTPDNRDQKPAGTTLFVGAVGLALVAPLLGSILLAQFGTALAVVLAVALVFSLLMRGSRWDSPSADVGVLILGNLMVDLRFYAGASMVVMGWLLVSLAAGAVVAGILQHRGHSGHWTVLAPGLISSLPMAVAGWMALQTYLASGGGY
;
A
#
# COMPACT_ATOMS: atom_id res chain seq x y z
N MET A 1 25.30 8.66 16.52
CA MET A 1 24.68 8.68 15.18
C MET A 1 25.68 8.58 14.01
N TRP A 2 26.99 8.80 14.20
CA TRP A 2 28.00 8.71 13.12
C TRP A 2 28.32 7.28 12.62
N ASN A 3 28.09 6.24 13.43
CA ASN A 3 28.45 4.85 13.08
C ASN A 3 27.48 4.14 12.11
N PHE A 4 26.27 4.68 11.87
CA PHE A 4 25.31 4.08 10.93
C PHE A 4 25.80 4.13 9.47
N TRP A 5 26.63 5.11 9.12
CA TRP A 5 27.18 5.28 7.77
C TRP A 5 28.41 4.41 7.48
N GLN A 6 29.00 3.78 8.51
CA GLN A 6 30.15 2.89 8.35
C GLN A 6 29.75 1.48 7.90
N SER A 7 28.51 1.05 8.18
CA SER A 7 28.00 -0.23 7.69
C SER A 7 27.54 -0.10 6.25
N SER A 8 28.25 -0.75 5.33
CA SER A 8 27.88 -0.84 3.90
C SER A 8 26.47 -1.40 3.72
N PHE A 9 26.06 -2.33 4.59
CA PHE A 9 24.73 -2.93 4.61
C PHE A 9 23.64 -1.92 4.94
N VAL A 10 23.78 -1.18 6.06
CA VAL A 10 22.80 -0.15 6.46
C VAL A 10 22.69 0.94 5.40
N ARG A 11 23.84 1.35 4.84
CA ARG A 11 23.88 2.35 3.78
C ARG A 11 23.11 1.88 2.54
N SER A 12 23.33 0.66 2.07
CA SER A 12 22.56 0.10 0.93
C SER A 12 21.07 0.05 1.26
N LEU A 13 20.71 -0.43 2.45
CA LEU A 13 19.32 -0.59 2.86
C LEU A 13 18.55 0.74 2.87
N ILE A 14 19.16 1.81 3.39
CA ILE A 14 18.57 3.16 3.38
C ILE A 14 18.47 3.72 1.96
N LEU A 15 19.50 3.52 1.13
CA LEU A 15 19.51 4.00 -0.24
C LEU A 15 18.42 3.31 -1.07
N ASP A 16 18.39 1.98 -1.03
CA ASP A 16 17.54 1.14 -1.87
C ASP A 16 16.07 1.20 -1.43
N SER A 17 15.80 1.25 -0.12
CA SER A 17 14.43 1.19 0.42
C SER A 17 13.81 2.56 0.67
N ALA A 18 14.60 3.64 0.73
CA ALA A 18 14.08 4.98 1.04
C ALA A 18 14.56 6.05 0.06
N LEU A 19 15.87 6.27 -0.08
CA LEU A 19 16.38 7.43 -0.80
C LEU A 19 16.07 7.41 -2.30
N PHE A 20 16.29 6.28 -2.97
CA PHE A 20 15.98 6.13 -4.39
C PHE A 20 14.47 6.14 -4.68
N PRO A 21 13.62 5.37 -3.96
CA PRO A 21 12.17 5.49 -4.08
C PRO A 21 11.67 6.92 -3.87
N ALA A 22 12.21 7.64 -2.88
CA ALA A 22 11.86 9.04 -2.61
C ALA A 22 12.23 9.95 -3.77
N ALA A 23 13.46 9.87 -4.27
CA ALA A 23 13.95 10.72 -5.35
C ALA A 23 13.13 10.52 -6.64
N VAL A 24 12.86 9.26 -7.01
CA VAL A 24 12.07 8.94 -8.20
C VAL A 24 10.63 9.44 -8.06
N THR A 25 10.01 9.20 -6.90
CA THR A 25 8.65 9.68 -6.63
C THR A 25 8.59 11.20 -6.70
N LEU A 26 9.55 11.90 -6.06
CA LEU A 26 9.59 13.36 -6.04
C LEU A 26 9.73 13.92 -7.47
N LEU A 27 10.67 13.39 -8.26
CA LEU A 27 10.85 13.80 -9.65
C LEU A 27 9.59 13.58 -10.48
N MET A 28 8.95 12.43 -10.33
CA MET A 28 7.72 12.09 -11.06
C MET A 28 6.53 12.96 -10.63
N VAL A 29 6.35 13.21 -9.33
CA VAL A 29 5.28 14.07 -8.80
C VAL A 29 5.50 15.53 -9.22
N VAL A 30 6.74 16.02 -9.22
CA VAL A 30 7.09 17.35 -9.74
C VAL A 30 6.78 17.44 -11.23
N ALA A 31 7.23 16.47 -12.04
CA ALA A 31 6.94 16.42 -13.47
C ALA A 31 5.43 16.34 -13.75
N ALA A 32 4.70 15.52 -12.99
CA ALA A 32 3.26 15.41 -13.03
C ALA A 32 2.61 16.76 -12.73
N TYR A 33 3.01 17.45 -11.67
CA TYR A 33 2.45 18.76 -11.29
C TYR A 33 2.58 19.80 -12.41
N TYR A 34 3.76 19.94 -13.01
CA TYR A 34 3.97 20.89 -14.10
C TYR A 34 3.25 20.49 -15.40
N LYS A 35 3.26 19.20 -15.76
CA LYS A 35 2.61 18.72 -17.00
C LYS A 35 1.09 18.77 -16.91
N THR A 36 0.54 18.53 -15.73
CA THR A 36 -0.92 18.51 -15.49
C THR A 36 -1.53 19.91 -15.40
N ARG A 37 -0.72 20.96 -15.16
CA ARG A 37 -1.15 22.36 -15.42
C ARG A 37 -1.50 22.59 -16.88
N LYS A 38 -0.77 21.95 -17.81
CA LYS A 38 -1.03 22.03 -19.26
C LYS A 38 -2.11 21.03 -19.72
N TYR A 39 -2.17 19.84 -19.09
CA TYR A 39 -3.10 18.77 -19.42
C TYR A 39 -3.85 18.26 -18.19
N PRO A 40 -4.92 18.96 -17.74
CA PRO A 40 -5.62 18.63 -16.50
C PRO A 40 -6.31 17.27 -16.53
N GLY A 41 -6.72 16.78 -17.71
CA GLY A 41 -7.40 15.49 -17.86
C GLY A 41 -6.54 14.25 -17.58
N TRP A 42 -5.21 14.38 -17.57
CA TRP A 42 -4.27 13.26 -17.35
C TRP A 42 -3.69 13.24 -15.93
N ARG A 43 -4.16 14.14 -15.08
CA ARG A 43 -3.63 14.32 -13.72
C ARG A 43 -3.63 13.05 -12.91
N SER A 44 -4.77 12.36 -12.87
CA SER A 44 -4.95 11.18 -12.04
C SER A 44 -4.00 10.04 -12.44
N THR A 45 -3.78 9.84 -13.74
CA THR A 45 -2.86 8.84 -14.29
C THR A 45 -1.40 9.14 -13.93
N PHE A 46 -0.98 10.41 -14.00
CA PHE A 46 0.40 10.77 -13.67
C PHE A 46 0.73 10.60 -12.18
N TRP A 47 -0.20 10.89 -11.29
CA TRP A 47 -0.02 10.68 -9.85
C TRP A 47 0.05 9.19 -9.49
N ALA A 48 -0.83 8.37 -10.08
CA ALA A 48 -0.76 6.91 -9.94
C ALA A 48 0.57 6.35 -10.47
N ALA A 49 1.01 6.83 -11.65
CA ALA A 49 2.28 6.44 -12.24
C ALA A 49 3.49 6.85 -11.38
N ALA A 50 3.43 7.98 -10.69
CA ALA A 50 4.51 8.42 -9.81
C ALA A 50 4.68 7.50 -8.59
N ILE A 51 3.58 7.12 -7.93
CA ILE A 51 3.59 6.18 -6.81
C ILE A 51 4.09 4.81 -7.29
N LEU A 52 3.55 4.33 -8.41
CA LEU A 52 3.93 3.06 -9.00
C LEU A 52 5.42 3.03 -9.36
N ALA A 53 5.94 4.07 -10.01
CA ALA A 53 7.33 4.15 -10.41
C ALA A 53 8.28 4.17 -9.20
N GLY A 54 7.99 4.99 -8.19
CA GLY A 54 8.78 5.04 -6.97
C GLY A 54 8.85 3.69 -6.25
N PHE A 55 7.70 3.00 -6.15
CA PHE A 55 7.64 1.67 -5.55
C PHE A 55 8.37 0.62 -6.39
N LEU A 56 8.19 0.60 -7.72
CA LEU A 56 8.87 -0.33 -8.61
C LEU A 56 10.40 -0.15 -8.61
N VAL A 57 10.90 1.08 -8.44
CA VAL A 57 12.34 1.32 -8.24
C VAL A 57 12.82 0.73 -6.93
N GLY A 58 12.08 0.93 -5.83
CA GLY A 58 12.39 0.29 -4.55
C GLY A 58 12.40 -1.24 -4.65
N TYR A 59 11.42 -1.80 -5.34
CA TYR A 59 11.36 -3.24 -5.63
C TYR A 59 12.56 -3.70 -6.46
N ALA A 60 12.90 -2.98 -7.53
CA ALA A 60 14.01 -3.30 -8.41
C ALA A 60 15.34 -3.32 -7.68
N LEU A 61 15.58 -2.35 -6.80
CA LEU A 61 16.84 -2.23 -6.07
C LEU A 61 16.96 -3.31 -4.98
N THR A 62 15.82 -3.64 -4.35
CA THR A 62 15.76 -4.56 -3.21
C THR A 62 15.76 -6.04 -3.62
N TYR A 63 14.90 -6.42 -4.58
CA TYR A 63 14.65 -7.83 -4.94
C TYR A 63 15.27 -8.23 -6.28
N ARG A 64 15.45 -7.26 -7.20
CA ARG A 64 16.10 -7.43 -8.51
C ARG A 64 15.51 -8.52 -9.43
N ASP A 65 14.34 -9.06 -9.12
CA ASP A 65 13.69 -10.10 -9.94
C ASP A 65 12.46 -9.55 -10.67
N PHE A 66 12.58 -9.37 -11.98
CA PHE A 66 11.48 -9.03 -12.89
C PHE A 66 11.20 -10.17 -13.89
N SER A 67 11.43 -11.41 -13.48
CA SER A 67 11.24 -12.56 -14.35
C SER A 67 9.81 -12.64 -14.94
N PHE A 68 9.75 -12.99 -16.23
CA PHE A 68 8.51 -13.33 -16.92
C PHE A 68 8.71 -14.65 -17.69
N PRO A 69 7.97 -15.73 -17.35
CA PRO A 69 6.94 -15.80 -16.32
C PRO A 69 7.51 -15.68 -14.89
N PRO A 70 6.74 -15.12 -13.92
CA PRO A 70 7.21 -14.94 -12.55
C PRO A 70 7.55 -16.27 -11.89
N ARG A 71 8.74 -16.35 -11.28
CA ARG A 71 9.23 -17.59 -10.64
C ARG A 71 8.79 -17.73 -9.19
N THR A 72 8.59 -16.61 -8.50
CA THR A 72 8.18 -16.55 -7.10
C THR A 72 6.90 -15.73 -6.93
N VAL A 73 6.22 -15.89 -5.79
CA VAL A 73 5.01 -15.11 -5.46
C VAL A 73 5.33 -13.61 -5.42
N LEU A 74 6.46 -13.25 -4.82
CA LEU A 74 6.98 -11.89 -4.79
C LEU A 74 7.29 -11.33 -6.19
N SER A 75 7.64 -12.17 -7.17
CA SER A 75 7.85 -11.77 -8.57
C SER A 75 6.55 -11.34 -9.27
N TRP A 76 5.37 -11.72 -8.75
CA TRP A 76 4.08 -11.25 -9.27
C TRP A 76 3.76 -9.82 -8.87
N LEU A 77 4.32 -9.34 -7.76
CA LEU A 77 4.02 -8.03 -7.20
C LEU A 77 4.19 -6.85 -8.18
N PRO A 78 5.29 -6.72 -8.95
CA PRO A 78 5.42 -5.65 -9.95
C PRO A 78 4.37 -5.76 -11.07
N TRP A 79 4.05 -6.99 -11.50
CA TRP A 79 3.06 -7.23 -12.55
C TRP A 79 1.63 -6.93 -12.07
N LEU A 80 1.27 -7.35 -10.86
CA LEU A 80 -0.03 -7.04 -10.25
C LEU A 80 -0.18 -5.54 -10.06
N ALA A 81 0.86 -4.85 -9.58
CA ALA A 81 0.84 -3.39 -9.43
C ALA A 81 0.70 -2.66 -10.77
N LEU A 82 1.41 -3.10 -11.82
CA LEU A 82 1.33 -2.52 -13.17
C LEU A 82 -0.03 -2.77 -13.82
N VAL A 83 -0.47 -4.03 -13.89
CA VAL A 83 -1.73 -4.42 -14.53
C VAL A 83 -2.92 -3.89 -13.73
N GLY A 84 -2.92 -4.06 -12.41
CA GLY A 84 -3.99 -3.53 -11.57
C GLY A 84 -4.03 -2.00 -11.60
N GLY A 85 -2.88 -1.32 -11.50
CA GLY A 85 -2.81 0.14 -11.58
C GLY A 85 -3.32 0.70 -12.90
N THR A 86 -2.98 0.07 -14.02
CA THR A 86 -3.47 0.46 -15.35
C THR A 86 -4.97 0.22 -15.50
N VAL A 87 -5.48 -0.95 -15.10
CA VAL A 87 -6.92 -1.26 -15.18
C VAL A 87 -7.74 -0.29 -14.33
N VAL A 88 -7.29 0.02 -13.10
CA VAL A 88 -8.02 0.99 -12.26
C VAL A 88 -7.94 2.40 -12.84
N ALA A 89 -6.79 2.82 -13.36
CA ALA A 89 -6.68 4.13 -14.01
C ALA A 89 -7.59 4.26 -15.24
N ILE A 90 -7.74 3.19 -16.04
CA ILE A 90 -8.65 3.15 -17.19
C ILE A 90 -10.11 3.15 -16.72
N ALA A 91 -10.44 2.37 -15.69
CA ALA A 91 -11.79 2.30 -15.13
C ALA A 91 -12.22 3.65 -14.56
N ASP A 92 -11.30 4.39 -13.92
CA ASP A 92 -11.54 5.72 -13.38
C ASP A 92 -11.87 6.77 -14.45
N HIS A 93 -11.31 6.59 -15.66
CA HIS A 93 -11.61 7.46 -16.79
C HIS A 93 -12.99 7.20 -17.41
N ARG A 94 -13.63 6.07 -17.10
CA ARG A 94 -14.97 5.74 -17.60
C ARG A 94 -16.04 6.37 -16.71
N ARG A 95 -17.07 6.96 -17.35
CA ARG A 95 -18.17 7.70 -16.71
C ARG A 95 -19.04 6.87 -15.76
N TYR A 96 -18.89 5.54 -15.78
CA TYR A 96 -19.78 4.60 -15.11
C TYR A 96 -19.23 4.12 -13.77
N GLN A 97 -19.92 4.45 -12.67
CA GLN A 97 -19.52 4.05 -11.32
C GLN A 97 -19.39 2.52 -11.14
N TRP A 98 -20.34 1.75 -11.67
CA TRP A 98 -20.30 0.27 -11.60
C TRP A 98 -19.04 -0.35 -12.20
N TRP A 99 -18.46 0.25 -13.25
CA TRP A 99 -17.19 -0.20 -13.84
C TRP A 99 -16.01 0.00 -12.89
N ARG A 100 -16.00 1.08 -12.10
CA ARG A 100 -14.93 1.36 -11.13
C ARG A 100 -14.99 0.38 -9.96
N TYR A 101 -16.18 0.15 -9.41
CA TYR A 101 -16.38 -0.85 -8.35
C TYR A 101 -16.08 -2.27 -8.83
N GLY A 102 -16.58 -2.63 -10.02
CA GLY A 102 -16.32 -3.93 -10.64
C GLY A 102 -14.83 -4.18 -10.89
N ALA A 103 -14.11 -3.20 -11.43
CA ALA A 103 -12.68 -3.31 -11.67
C ALA A 103 -11.88 -3.54 -10.38
N ARG A 104 -12.17 -2.78 -9.32
CA ARG A 104 -11.51 -2.95 -8.00
C ARG A 104 -11.73 -4.35 -7.44
N GLY A 105 -12.99 -4.82 -7.42
CA GLY A 105 -13.32 -6.16 -6.93
C GLY A 105 -12.69 -7.28 -7.76
N LEU A 106 -12.70 -7.16 -9.09
CA LEU A 106 -12.07 -8.12 -9.99
C LEU A 106 -10.55 -8.17 -9.79
N ILE A 107 -9.89 -7.02 -9.65
CA ILE A 107 -8.43 -6.97 -9.43
C ILE A 107 -8.08 -7.53 -8.05
N ALA A 108 -8.84 -7.20 -7.00
CA ALA A 108 -8.63 -7.76 -5.67
C ALA A 108 -8.79 -9.29 -5.70
N GLY A 109 -9.84 -9.80 -6.36
CA GLY A 109 -10.07 -11.24 -6.51
C GLY A 109 -9.00 -11.95 -7.33
N ALA A 110 -8.59 -11.37 -8.47
CA ALA A 110 -7.54 -11.92 -9.32
C ALA A 110 -6.17 -11.89 -8.62
N SER A 111 -5.83 -10.80 -7.93
CA SER A 111 -4.58 -10.68 -7.17
C SER A 111 -4.56 -11.67 -6.02
N ALA A 112 -5.66 -11.77 -5.25
CA ALA A 112 -5.78 -12.77 -4.19
C ALA A 112 -5.65 -14.20 -4.72
N PHE A 113 -6.25 -14.50 -5.89
CA PHE A 113 -6.12 -15.82 -6.50
C PHE A 113 -4.67 -16.13 -6.89
N VAL A 114 -4.00 -15.21 -7.59
CA VAL A 114 -2.61 -15.37 -8.02
C VAL A 114 -1.68 -15.55 -6.82
N LEU A 115 -1.84 -14.73 -5.78
CA LEU A 115 -1.00 -14.78 -4.59
C LEU A 115 -1.26 -16.01 -3.73
N LEU A 116 -2.50 -16.48 -3.64
CA LEU A 116 -2.84 -17.67 -2.84
C LEU A 116 -2.64 -18.97 -3.62
N TRP A 117 -2.48 -18.91 -4.94
CA TRP A 117 -2.41 -20.09 -5.83
C TRP A 117 -1.53 -21.24 -5.29
N PRO A 118 -0.31 -21.02 -4.79
CA PRO A 118 0.53 -22.10 -4.26
C PRO A 118 -0.07 -22.80 -3.03
N ILE A 119 -0.84 -22.07 -2.23
CA ILE A 119 -1.47 -22.52 -0.98
C ILE A 119 -2.79 -23.22 -1.30
N LEU A 120 -3.60 -22.62 -2.20
CA LEU A 120 -4.88 -23.19 -2.64
C LEU A 120 -4.72 -24.58 -3.27
N ARG A 121 -3.56 -24.87 -3.88
CA ARG A 121 -3.25 -26.19 -4.44
C ARG A 121 -3.04 -27.29 -3.39
N GLN A 122 -2.74 -26.93 -2.14
CA GLN A 122 -2.46 -27.87 -1.06
C GLN A 122 -3.72 -28.21 -0.25
N GLU A 123 -4.76 -27.41 -0.40
CA GLU A 123 -6.00 -27.50 0.36
C GLU A 123 -7.11 -28.21 -0.44
N THR A 124 -8.17 -28.62 0.26
CA THR A 124 -9.38 -29.11 -0.41
C THR A 124 -10.05 -27.99 -1.20
N VAL A 125 -10.68 -28.31 -2.33
CA VAL A 125 -11.42 -27.35 -3.19
C VAL A 125 -12.34 -26.42 -2.38
N PRO A 126 -13.20 -26.90 -1.45
CA PRO A 126 -14.06 -26.00 -0.68
C PRO A 126 -13.28 -25.09 0.28
N ALA A 127 -12.24 -25.58 0.96
CA ALA A 127 -11.43 -24.78 1.87
C ALA A 127 -10.64 -23.71 1.12
N ALA A 128 -10.04 -24.08 -0.02
CA ALA A 128 -9.35 -23.17 -0.92
C ALA A 128 -10.29 -22.06 -1.43
N PHE A 129 -11.49 -22.42 -1.87
CA PHE A 129 -12.49 -21.45 -2.33
C PHE A 129 -12.88 -20.46 -1.22
N LEU A 130 -13.12 -20.94 0.00
CA LEU A 130 -13.46 -20.08 1.13
C LEU A 130 -12.31 -19.16 1.55
N ALA A 131 -11.06 -19.67 1.56
CA ALA A 131 -9.88 -18.87 1.86
C ALA A 131 -9.66 -17.76 0.82
N TRP A 132 -9.78 -18.09 -0.46
CA TRP A 132 -9.71 -17.10 -1.53
C TRP A 132 -10.83 -16.06 -1.42
N LEU A 133 -12.08 -16.50 -1.24
CA LEU A 133 -13.24 -15.63 -1.16
C LEU A 133 -13.14 -14.68 0.03
N THR A 134 -12.69 -15.16 1.19
CA THR A 134 -12.53 -14.32 2.39
C THR A 134 -11.46 -13.24 2.19
N VAL A 135 -10.29 -13.59 1.62
CA VAL A 135 -9.23 -12.61 1.32
C VAL A 135 -9.71 -11.61 0.27
N ALA A 136 -10.33 -12.06 -0.81
CA ALA A 136 -10.86 -11.21 -1.86
C ALA A 136 -11.93 -10.25 -1.33
N MET A 137 -12.83 -10.73 -0.47
CA MET A 137 -13.90 -9.94 0.12
C MET A 137 -13.34 -8.90 1.09
N LEU A 138 -12.45 -9.29 2.02
CA LEU A 138 -11.84 -8.36 2.97
C LEU A 138 -11.04 -7.28 2.27
N TRP A 139 -10.26 -7.65 1.25
CA TRP A 139 -9.50 -6.69 0.45
C TRP A 139 -10.42 -5.75 -0.31
N SER A 140 -11.48 -6.26 -0.95
CA SER A 140 -12.45 -5.43 -1.67
C SER A 140 -13.15 -4.44 -0.72
N VAL A 141 -13.61 -4.90 0.45
CA VAL A 141 -14.25 -4.05 1.46
C VAL A 141 -13.30 -2.95 1.93
N LEU A 142 -12.05 -3.32 2.23
CA LEU A 142 -11.01 -2.38 2.64
C LEU A 142 -10.73 -1.34 1.54
N TRP A 143 -10.66 -1.79 0.29
CA TRP A 143 -10.44 -0.93 -0.86
C TRP A 143 -11.58 0.09 -1.01
N PHE A 144 -12.83 -0.36 -0.92
CA PHE A 144 -13.99 0.53 -0.99
C PHE A 144 -14.05 1.50 0.19
N ALA A 145 -13.71 1.06 1.40
CA ALA A 145 -13.66 1.92 2.58
C ALA A 145 -12.61 3.02 2.43
N LEU A 146 -11.44 2.70 1.88
CA LEU A 146 -10.32 3.64 1.74
C LEU A 146 -10.46 4.58 0.53
N THR A 147 -11.25 4.25 -0.49
CA THR A 147 -11.38 5.08 -1.71
C THR A 147 -12.83 5.49 -2.00
N PRO A 148 -13.46 6.30 -1.12
CA PRO A 148 -14.81 6.80 -1.33
C PRO A 148 -14.86 7.76 -2.53
N ASP A 149 -15.93 7.67 -3.32
CA ASP A 149 -16.04 8.37 -4.60
C ASP A 149 -16.02 9.91 -4.52
N ASN A 150 -15.41 10.54 -5.53
CA ASN A 150 -15.50 11.97 -5.90
C ASN A 150 -14.93 13.00 -4.92
N ARG A 151 -13.99 12.64 -4.03
CA ARG A 151 -13.37 13.57 -3.07
C ARG A 151 -11.84 13.51 -3.08
N ASP A 152 -11.22 14.54 -2.49
CA ASP A 152 -9.76 14.61 -2.29
C ASP A 152 -9.31 13.43 -1.41
N GLN A 153 -8.47 12.56 -1.95
CA GLN A 153 -8.08 11.28 -1.32
C GLN A 153 -6.86 11.41 -0.41
N LYS A 154 -6.41 12.62 -0.07
CA LYS A 154 -5.33 12.85 0.92
C LYS A 154 -5.59 12.14 2.26
N PRO A 155 -6.82 12.09 2.81
CA PRO A 155 -7.14 11.34 4.03
C PRO A 155 -6.93 9.82 3.89
N ALA A 156 -7.19 9.28 2.69
CA ALA A 156 -6.90 7.88 2.39
C ALA A 156 -5.39 7.66 2.30
N GLY A 157 -4.67 8.58 1.66
CA GLY A 157 -3.21 8.54 1.57
C GLY A 157 -2.52 8.50 2.94
N THR A 158 -2.97 9.29 3.92
CA THR A 158 -2.40 9.25 5.29
C THR A 158 -2.68 7.93 6.01
N THR A 159 -3.86 7.35 5.82
CA THR A 159 -4.20 6.03 6.36
C THR A 159 -3.35 4.93 5.72
N LEU A 160 -3.16 4.98 4.40
CA LEU A 160 -2.27 4.06 3.66
C LEU A 160 -0.81 4.21 4.09
N PHE A 161 -0.35 5.45 4.33
CA PHE A 161 0.99 5.71 4.84
C PHE A 161 1.21 5.04 6.20
N VAL A 162 0.26 5.19 7.13
CA VAL A 162 0.33 4.53 8.45
C VAL A 162 0.32 3.01 8.31
N GLY A 163 -0.50 2.46 7.41
CA GLY A 163 -0.50 1.03 7.10
C GLY A 163 0.84 0.54 6.55
N ALA A 164 1.48 1.30 5.65
CA ALA A 164 2.77 0.95 5.08
C ALA A 164 3.91 1.03 6.11
N VAL A 165 3.95 2.09 6.93
CA VAL A 165 4.87 2.19 8.09
C VAL A 165 4.64 1.02 9.03
N GLY A 166 3.38 0.68 9.26
CA GLY A 166 3.01 -0.43 10.09
C GLY A 166 3.53 -1.77 9.60
N LEU A 167 3.35 -2.04 8.31
CA LEU A 167 3.89 -3.22 7.66
C LEU A 167 5.42 -3.26 7.74
N ALA A 168 6.09 -2.12 7.57
CA ALA A 168 7.54 -2.00 7.71
C ALA A 168 8.04 -2.33 9.13
N LEU A 169 7.24 -2.04 10.16
CA LEU A 169 7.57 -2.33 11.56
C LEU A 169 7.24 -3.78 11.97
N VAL A 170 6.13 -4.32 11.46
CA VAL A 170 5.62 -5.66 11.83
C VAL A 170 6.33 -6.78 11.08
N ALA A 171 6.61 -6.60 9.77
CA ALA A 171 7.25 -7.62 8.94
C ALA A 171 8.59 -8.15 9.48
N PRO A 172 9.54 -7.32 9.98
CA PRO A 172 10.81 -7.84 10.49
C PRO A 172 10.64 -8.63 11.79
N LEU A 173 9.67 -8.26 12.64
CA LEU A 173 9.34 -8.99 13.87
C LEU A 173 8.76 -10.38 13.58
N LEU A 174 8.27 -10.60 12.36
CA LEU A 174 7.74 -11.87 11.87
C LEU A 174 8.70 -12.58 10.91
N GLY A 175 9.97 -12.16 10.87
CA GLY A 175 11.03 -12.85 10.13
C GLY A 175 11.14 -12.49 8.65
N SER A 176 10.54 -11.39 8.19
CA SER A 176 10.69 -10.93 6.79
C SER A 176 11.24 -9.51 6.66
N ILE A 177 12.57 -9.43 6.50
CA ILE A 177 13.29 -8.18 6.22
C ILE A 177 12.90 -7.62 4.83
N LEU A 178 12.67 -8.49 3.84
CA LEU A 178 12.27 -8.08 2.50
C LEU A 178 10.91 -7.37 2.50
N LEU A 179 9.91 -7.92 3.20
CA LEU A 179 8.60 -7.26 3.38
C LEU A 179 8.75 -5.92 4.11
N ALA A 180 9.66 -5.84 5.08
CA ALA A 180 9.96 -4.59 5.77
C ALA A 180 10.50 -3.51 4.82
N GLN A 181 11.38 -3.90 3.90
CA GLN A 181 11.95 -3.00 2.90
C GLN A 181 10.89 -2.53 1.89
N PHE A 182 9.99 -3.41 1.43
CA PHE A 182 8.88 -2.98 0.55
C PHE A 182 7.87 -2.10 1.28
N GLY A 183 7.55 -2.41 2.54
CA GLY A 183 6.72 -1.55 3.39
C GLY A 183 7.33 -0.16 3.56
N THR A 184 8.65 -0.09 3.77
CA THR A 184 9.42 1.16 3.84
C THR A 184 9.35 1.92 2.52
N ALA A 185 9.61 1.25 1.39
CA ALA A 185 9.55 1.86 0.06
C ALA A 185 8.15 2.45 -0.21
N LEU A 186 7.09 1.70 0.08
CA LEU A 186 5.71 2.18 -0.05
C LEU A 186 5.45 3.38 0.87
N ALA A 187 5.85 3.31 2.14
CA ALA A 187 5.66 4.40 3.10
C ALA A 187 6.36 5.68 2.65
N VAL A 188 7.59 5.58 2.16
CA VAL A 188 8.38 6.72 1.68
C VAL A 188 7.76 7.34 0.43
N VAL A 189 7.35 6.52 -0.54
CA VAL A 189 6.68 6.99 -1.76
C VAL A 189 5.38 7.72 -1.41
N LEU A 190 4.55 7.16 -0.51
CA LEU A 190 3.32 7.79 -0.05
C LEU A 190 3.60 9.08 0.72
N ALA A 191 4.62 9.11 1.58
CA ALA A 191 5.02 10.30 2.33
C ALA A 191 5.44 11.44 1.40
N VAL A 192 6.29 11.16 0.41
CA VAL A 192 6.76 12.14 -0.57
C VAL A 192 5.58 12.72 -1.35
N ALA A 193 4.70 11.86 -1.85
CA ALA A 193 3.49 12.29 -2.55
C ALA A 193 2.59 13.14 -1.63
N LEU A 194 2.44 12.77 -0.35
CA LEU A 194 1.55 13.44 0.60
C LEU A 194 2.08 14.81 0.95
N VAL A 195 3.34 14.89 1.35
CA VAL A 195 4.05 16.13 1.68
C VAL A 195 3.99 17.08 0.50
N PHE A 196 4.30 16.61 -0.71
CA PHE A 196 4.20 17.44 -1.91
C PHE A 196 2.77 17.95 -2.14
N SER A 197 1.76 17.08 -1.99
CA SER A 197 0.35 17.45 -2.17
C SER A 197 -0.18 18.44 -1.13
N LEU A 198 0.43 18.47 0.07
CA LEU A 198 0.11 19.42 1.14
C LEU A 198 0.83 20.76 0.94
N LEU A 199 2.08 20.74 0.47
CA LEU A 199 2.86 21.94 0.21
C LEU A 199 2.36 22.71 -1.02
N MET A 200 1.96 22.01 -2.08
CA MET A 200 1.52 22.64 -3.33
C MET A 200 0.03 22.97 -3.29
N ARG A 201 -0.30 24.26 -3.14
CA ARG A 201 -1.69 24.76 -3.23
C ARG A 201 -2.35 24.35 -4.54
N GLY A 202 -3.59 23.86 -4.45
CA GLY A 202 -4.36 23.33 -5.59
C GLY A 202 -3.99 21.90 -5.99
N SER A 203 -3.05 21.25 -5.28
CA SER A 203 -2.83 19.82 -5.45
C SER A 203 -3.99 19.01 -4.85
N ARG A 204 -4.59 18.12 -5.63
CA ARG A 204 -5.58 17.12 -5.21
C ARG A 204 -4.94 15.76 -5.37
N TRP A 205 -5.17 14.89 -4.40
CA TRP A 205 -4.81 13.48 -4.50
C TRP A 205 -5.98 12.75 -5.12
N ASP A 206 -5.77 12.20 -6.32
CA ASP A 206 -6.84 11.61 -7.12
C ASP A 206 -7.06 10.12 -6.75
N SER A 207 -8.22 9.57 -7.12
CA SER A 207 -8.59 8.17 -6.83
C SER A 207 -7.54 7.15 -7.29
N PRO A 208 -7.02 7.21 -8.54
CA PRO A 208 -6.09 6.20 -9.03
C PRO A 208 -4.80 6.09 -8.22
N SER A 209 -4.32 7.19 -7.63
CA SER A 209 -3.16 7.16 -6.73
C SER A 209 -3.43 6.44 -5.41
N ALA A 210 -4.61 6.63 -4.83
CA ALA A 210 -5.02 5.87 -3.64
C ALA A 210 -5.28 4.40 -3.99
N ASP A 211 -5.87 4.12 -5.15
CA ASP A 211 -6.11 2.76 -5.66
C ASP A 211 -4.82 1.96 -5.82
N VAL A 212 -3.77 2.56 -6.41
CA VAL A 212 -2.44 1.92 -6.51
C VAL A 212 -1.84 1.66 -5.12
N GLY A 213 -1.99 2.61 -4.19
CA GLY A 213 -1.51 2.43 -2.81
C GLY A 213 -2.21 1.27 -2.09
N VAL A 214 -3.54 1.17 -2.19
CA VAL A 214 -4.32 0.05 -1.64
C VAL A 214 -3.92 -1.27 -2.29
N LEU A 215 -3.73 -1.29 -3.61
CA LEU A 215 -3.34 -2.50 -4.34
C LEU A 215 -1.97 -3.00 -3.86
N ILE A 216 -0.96 -2.14 -3.77
CA ILE A 216 0.38 -2.53 -3.31
C ILE A 216 0.31 -2.99 -1.84
N LEU A 217 -0.34 -2.21 -0.97
CA LEU A 217 -0.47 -2.55 0.45
C LEU A 217 -1.19 -3.89 0.65
N GLY A 218 -2.28 -4.13 -0.09
CA GLY A 218 -3.04 -5.38 -0.02
C GLY A 218 -2.23 -6.60 -0.46
N ASN A 219 -1.44 -6.48 -1.53
CA ASN A 219 -0.50 -7.54 -1.93
C ASN A 219 0.49 -7.85 -0.79
N LEU A 220 1.10 -6.81 -0.21
CA LEU A 220 2.06 -6.97 0.89
C LEU A 220 1.41 -7.55 2.16
N MET A 221 0.15 -7.24 2.44
CA MET A 221 -0.60 -7.80 3.57
C MET A 221 -0.93 -9.28 3.39
N VAL A 222 -1.24 -9.71 2.15
CA VAL A 222 -1.40 -11.13 1.83
C VAL A 222 -0.07 -11.86 2.00
N ASP A 223 1.02 -11.28 1.50
CA ASP A 223 2.37 -11.83 1.69
C ASP A 223 2.74 -11.94 3.17
N LEU A 224 2.45 -10.91 3.95
CA LEU A 224 2.68 -10.88 5.40
C LEU A 224 1.94 -12.02 6.12
N ARG A 225 0.66 -12.26 5.79
CA ARG A 225 -0.16 -13.30 6.42
C ARG A 225 0.28 -14.71 6.06
N PHE A 226 0.49 -14.96 4.77
CA PHE A 226 0.59 -16.31 4.25
C PHE A 226 2.02 -16.78 4.03
N TYR A 227 2.97 -15.85 3.84
CA TYR A 227 4.36 -16.17 3.54
C TYR A 227 5.33 -15.71 4.63
N ALA A 228 5.00 -14.67 5.41
CA ALA A 228 5.74 -14.30 6.62
C ALA A 228 5.08 -14.79 7.93
N GLY A 229 4.00 -15.55 7.82
CA GLY A 229 3.40 -16.23 8.98
C GLY A 229 2.73 -15.32 10.01
N ALA A 230 2.29 -14.10 9.64
CA ALA A 230 1.59 -13.24 10.57
C ALA A 230 0.33 -13.91 11.15
N SER A 231 0.15 -13.77 12.47
CA SER A 231 -1.04 -14.31 13.13
C SER A 231 -2.30 -13.55 12.69
N MET A 232 -3.45 -14.22 12.77
CA MET A 232 -4.75 -13.58 12.48
C MET A 232 -5.03 -12.40 13.42
N VAL A 233 -4.47 -12.41 14.64
CA VAL A 233 -4.59 -11.31 15.59
C VAL A 233 -3.87 -10.07 15.10
N VAL A 234 -2.63 -10.21 14.62
CA VAL A 234 -1.86 -9.09 14.04
C VAL A 234 -2.56 -8.55 12.80
N MET A 235 -3.00 -9.44 11.90
CA MET A 235 -3.76 -9.04 10.71
C MET A 235 -5.07 -8.33 11.07
N GLY A 236 -5.79 -8.81 12.08
CA GLY A 236 -7.01 -8.18 12.59
C GLY A 236 -6.75 -6.74 13.03
N TRP A 237 -5.70 -6.49 13.82
CA TRP A 237 -5.35 -5.14 14.25
C TRP A 237 -4.87 -4.23 13.12
N LEU A 238 -4.14 -4.77 12.13
CA LEU A 238 -3.79 -4.03 10.90
C LEU A 238 -5.04 -3.61 10.11
N LEU A 239 -6.01 -4.52 9.95
CA LEU A 239 -7.26 -4.21 9.28
C LEU A 239 -8.10 -3.19 10.06
N VAL A 240 -8.16 -3.32 11.39
CA VAL A 240 -8.83 -2.35 12.27
C VAL A 240 -8.17 -0.97 12.17
N SER A 241 -6.83 -0.91 12.10
CA SER A 241 -6.08 0.34 11.91
C SER A 241 -6.51 1.06 10.62
N LEU A 242 -6.57 0.34 9.50
CA LEU A 242 -6.97 0.93 8.22
C LEU A 242 -8.46 1.28 8.19
N ALA A 243 -9.32 0.43 8.76
CA ALA A 243 -10.75 0.69 8.86
C ALA A 243 -11.06 1.91 9.73
N ALA A 244 -10.38 2.06 10.87
CA ALA A 244 -10.55 3.22 11.74
C ALA A 244 -10.17 4.53 11.02
N GLY A 245 -9.05 4.54 10.29
CA GLY A 245 -8.67 5.68 9.44
C GLY A 245 -9.71 5.99 8.37
N ALA A 246 -10.19 4.97 7.66
CA ALA A 246 -11.25 5.11 6.64
C ALA A 246 -12.55 5.70 7.21
N VAL A 247 -13.00 5.20 8.36
CA VAL A 247 -14.22 5.69 9.03
C VAL A 247 -14.09 7.15 9.42
N VAL A 248 -12.96 7.54 10.03
CA VAL A 248 -12.69 8.93 10.43
C VAL A 248 -12.64 9.84 9.21
N ALA A 249 -11.95 9.41 8.15
CA ALA A 249 -11.91 10.14 6.88
C ALA A 249 -13.34 10.35 6.33
N GLY A 250 -14.16 9.30 6.32
CA GLY A 250 -15.56 9.37 5.90
C GLY A 250 -16.39 10.36 6.73
N ILE A 251 -16.28 10.31 8.06
CA ILE A 251 -17.01 11.21 8.98
C ILE A 251 -16.60 12.67 8.74
N LEU A 252 -15.29 12.95 8.71
CA LEU A 252 -14.78 14.33 8.55
C LEU A 252 -15.14 14.91 7.18
N GLN A 253 -15.09 14.09 6.14
CA GLN A 253 -15.52 14.48 4.80
C GLN A 253 -17.04 14.70 4.73
N HIS A 254 -17.86 13.88 5.40
CA HIS A 254 -19.31 14.04 5.42
C HIS A 254 -19.73 15.32 6.16
N ARG A 255 -18.99 15.71 7.20
CA ARG A 255 -19.22 16.96 7.94
C ARG A 255 -18.67 18.21 7.25
N GLY A 256 -18.21 18.12 6.00
CA GLY A 256 -17.75 19.26 5.22
C GLY A 256 -16.54 20.00 5.79
N HIS A 257 -15.77 19.37 6.69
CA HIS A 257 -14.60 20.01 7.27
C HIS A 257 -13.51 20.18 6.20
N SER A 258 -12.96 21.38 6.09
CA SER A 258 -11.87 21.70 5.16
C SER A 258 -10.68 22.25 5.96
N GLY A 259 -9.64 21.43 6.13
CA GLY A 259 -8.44 21.83 6.86
C GLY A 259 -7.41 20.72 6.96
N HIS A 260 -6.20 21.04 7.39
CA HIS A 260 -5.11 20.06 7.54
C HIS A 260 -5.49 18.90 8.47
N TRP A 261 -6.34 19.16 9.47
CA TRP A 261 -6.86 18.14 10.38
C TRP A 261 -7.70 17.07 9.70
N THR A 262 -8.38 17.36 8.59
CA THR A 262 -9.15 16.32 7.88
C THR A 262 -8.27 15.33 7.14
N VAL A 263 -7.02 15.71 6.86
CA VAL A 263 -6.00 14.84 6.26
C VAL A 263 -5.22 14.09 7.35
N LEU A 264 -4.87 14.75 8.45
CA LEU A 264 -4.01 14.17 9.50
C LEU A 264 -4.76 13.27 10.50
N ALA A 265 -5.99 13.62 10.90
CA ALA A 265 -6.73 12.90 11.92
C ALA A 265 -6.98 11.41 11.59
N PRO A 266 -7.29 11.01 10.33
CA PRO A 266 -7.38 9.60 9.94
C PRO A 266 -6.10 8.81 10.21
N GLY A 267 -4.94 9.39 9.86
CA GLY A 267 -3.64 8.79 10.14
C GLY A 267 -3.35 8.68 11.63
N LEU A 268 -3.67 9.72 12.42
CA LEU A 268 -3.49 9.71 13.87
C LEU A 268 -4.36 8.68 14.58
N ILE A 269 -5.59 8.46 14.11
CA ILE A 269 -6.47 7.43 14.68
C ILE A 269 -6.04 6.04 14.23
N SER A 270 -5.62 5.91 12.97
CA SER A 270 -5.08 4.66 12.42
C SER A 270 -3.80 4.22 13.13
N SER A 271 -2.98 5.14 13.65
CA SER A 271 -1.73 4.79 14.33
C SER A 271 -1.94 4.09 15.67
N LEU A 272 -3.08 4.30 16.35
CA LEU A 272 -3.37 3.67 17.64
C LEU A 272 -3.54 2.14 17.50
N PRO A 273 -4.48 1.61 16.67
CA PRO A 273 -4.55 0.16 16.44
C PRO A 273 -3.29 -0.39 15.77
N MET A 274 -2.56 0.43 15.00
CA MET A 274 -1.29 0.03 14.40
C MET A 274 -0.21 -0.23 15.46
N ALA A 275 -0.12 0.62 16.48
CA ALA A 275 0.78 0.42 17.60
C ALA A 275 0.44 -0.88 18.36
N VAL A 276 -0.85 -1.19 18.51
CA VAL A 276 -1.29 -2.47 19.09
C VAL A 276 -0.87 -3.65 18.22
N ALA A 277 -1.03 -3.58 16.90
CA ALA A 277 -0.55 -4.63 15.99
C ALA A 277 0.97 -4.84 16.12
N GLY A 278 1.75 -3.76 16.18
CA GLY A 278 3.20 -3.79 16.41
C GLY A 278 3.57 -4.41 17.75
N TRP A 279 2.86 -4.05 18.81
CA TRP A 279 3.04 -4.62 20.14
C TRP A 279 2.73 -6.13 20.16
N MET A 280 1.65 -6.57 19.53
CA MET A 280 1.31 -8.00 19.42
C MET A 280 2.35 -8.79 18.61
N ALA A 281 2.86 -8.20 17.52
CA ALA A 281 3.95 -8.80 16.74
C ALA A 281 5.23 -8.93 17.59
N LEU A 282 5.56 -7.90 18.39
CA LEU A 282 6.69 -7.93 19.31
C LEU A 282 6.51 -9.00 20.40
N GLN A 283 5.32 -9.14 20.98
CA GLN A 283 5.04 -10.20 21.94
C GLN A 283 5.22 -11.58 21.32
N THR A 284 4.77 -11.77 20.08
CA THR A 284 4.94 -13.03 19.34
C THR A 284 6.42 -13.33 19.10
N TYR A 285 7.20 -12.32 18.73
CA TYR A 285 8.65 -12.41 18.56
C TYR A 285 9.37 -12.80 19.85
N LEU A 286 9.03 -12.15 20.97
CA LEU A 286 9.63 -12.45 22.28
C LEU A 286 9.24 -13.85 22.79
N ALA A 287 7.98 -14.24 22.60
CA ALA A 287 7.49 -15.55 23.00
C ALA A 287 8.10 -16.72 22.20
N SER A 288 8.49 -16.45 20.94
CA SER A 288 9.19 -17.43 20.08
C SER A 288 10.71 -17.50 20.32
N GLY A 289 11.23 -16.77 21.32
CA GLY A 289 12.65 -16.80 21.69
C GLY A 289 13.52 -15.82 20.90
N GLY A 290 12.93 -14.94 20.10
CA GLY A 290 13.64 -13.92 19.32
C GLY A 290 14.44 -14.52 18.17
N GLY A 291 13.78 -14.81 17.05
CA GLY A 291 14.41 -15.38 15.87
C GLY A 291 14.78 -14.34 14.82
N TYR A 292 16.07 -14.19 14.57
CA TYR A 292 16.64 -14.08 13.23
C TYR A 292 17.53 -15.29 12.99
#